data_AF-A0A7W5DS35-F1
#
_entry.id   AF-A0A7W5DS35-F1
#
_cell.length_a   1.000
_cell.length_b   1.000
_cell.length_c   1.000
_cell.angle_alpha   90.00
_cell.angle_beta   90.00
_cell.angle_gamma   90.00
#
_symmetry.space_group_name_H-M   'P 1'
#
loop_
_entity.id
_entity.type
_entity.pdbx_description
1 polymer ?
#
loop_
_entity_poly.entity_id
_entity_poly.type
_entity_poly.pdbx_seq_one_letter_code
_entity_poly.pdbx_strand_id
1 'polypeptide(L)'
;MHDTEFDKPQIILVAPLNWGLGHASRCIPLIKKWNIEGHRIILSANGEAASLLHKEFPALSFVKLPEWKIRYSSNRSQIFSLLWQLPALLVSNIIEHWKLRKIVKKYHISLIVSDNRFGLWHRHIKSIYITHQLMIKVPQPMQWAEPLLWKIHHWIIIQYDECWIPDIASQDNLSGDLSHRYPLPKHAHFIGWLSRFPVDKRITIKKHYHTLCLISGPEPHRTLLEQSLIYRFQSQNTPTLIVQGKPSIEQHWQSIGNIDIVSHLDTTEMQTYIIDTPDLICRSGYSTLMDLKVLNKNATELIPTPGQTEQIYLMQWNNPSKKHL
;
A
#
# COMPACT_ATOMS: atom_id res chain seq x y z
N MET A 1 -13.76 -5.53 11.92
CA MET A 1 -13.54 -6.28 10.67
C MET A 1 -14.89 -6.72 10.18
N HIS A 2 -15.18 -6.58 8.88
CA HIS A 2 -16.37 -7.23 8.31
C HIS A 2 -16.19 -8.74 8.47
N ASP A 3 -17.07 -9.38 9.23
CA ASP A 3 -17.02 -10.82 9.44
C ASP A 3 -17.55 -11.51 8.19
N THR A 4 -16.60 -11.89 7.33
CA THR A 4 -16.82 -12.94 6.35
C THR A 4 -16.54 -14.26 7.09
N GLU A 5 -17.51 -14.72 7.87
CA GLU A 5 -17.48 -16.09 8.38
C GLU A 5 -17.64 -17.04 7.20
N PHE A 6 -16.68 -17.94 7.03
CA PHE A 6 -16.73 -18.99 6.02
C PHE A 6 -17.09 -20.30 6.71
N ASP A 7 -18.23 -20.90 6.34
CA ASP A 7 -18.71 -22.17 6.91
C ASP A 7 -17.76 -23.36 6.70
N LYS A 8 -16.79 -23.23 5.78
CA LYS A 8 -15.83 -24.28 5.41
C LYS A 8 -14.46 -23.68 5.10
N PRO A 9 -13.36 -24.43 5.34
CA PRO A 9 -12.03 -24.04 4.88
C PRO A 9 -12.03 -23.69 3.39
N GLN A 10 -11.31 -22.62 3.05
CA GLN A 10 -11.27 -22.03 1.71
C GLN A 10 -9.85 -22.10 1.19
N ILE A 11 -9.70 -22.12 -0.13
CA ILE A 11 -8.42 -21.89 -0.80
C ILE A 11 -8.46 -20.47 -1.36
N ILE A 12 -7.75 -19.56 -0.69
CA ILE A 12 -7.83 -18.12 -0.93
C ILE A 12 -6.61 -17.66 -1.72
N LEU A 13 -6.84 -17.06 -2.88
CA LEU A 13 -5.81 -16.35 -3.62
C LEU A 13 -5.78 -14.89 -3.19
N VAL A 14 -4.67 -14.42 -2.60
CA VAL A 14 -4.46 -13.00 -2.27
C VAL A 14 -3.42 -12.41 -3.22
N ALA A 15 -3.81 -11.39 -3.98
CA ALA A 15 -3.01 -10.84 -5.06
C ALA A 15 -2.92 -9.31 -4.98
N PRO A 16 -1.98 -8.76 -4.19
CA PRO A 16 -1.76 -7.33 -4.13
C PRO A 16 -1.01 -6.78 -5.33
N LEU A 17 -1.32 -5.53 -5.66
CA LEU A 17 -0.60 -4.73 -6.64
C LEU A 17 0.83 -4.42 -6.15
N ASN A 18 1.80 -4.43 -7.05
CA ASN A 18 3.21 -4.17 -6.81
C ASN A 18 3.60 -2.77 -7.32
N TRP A 19 2.85 -1.75 -6.89
CA TRP A 19 3.19 -0.34 -7.12
C TRP A 19 3.77 0.32 -5.86
N GLY A 20 4.41 -0.49 -5.03
CA GLY A 20 4.95 -0.12 -3.73
C GLY A 20 4.54 -1.14 -2.66
N LEU A 21 5.17 -1.05 -1.49
CA LEU A 21 4.92 -1.97 -0.39
C LEU A 21 3.53 -1.83 0.24
N GLY A 22 2.90 -0.67 0.09
CA GLY A 22 1.64 -0.35 0.79
C GLY A 22 0.49 -1.32 0.47
N HIS A 23 0.37 -1.76 -0.79
CA HIS A 23 -0.66 -2.71 -1.21
C HIS A 23 -0.45 -4.10 -0.59
N ALA A 24 0.79 -4.56 -0.53
CA ALA A 24 1.13 -5.81 0.14
C ALA A 24 0.96 -5.70 1.67
N SER A 25 1.43 -4.60 2.27
CA SER A 25 1.39 -4.43 3.73
C SER A 25 -0.03 -4.40 4.28
N ARG A 26 -0.97 -3.72 3.61
CA ARG A 26 -2.38 -3.68 4.04
C ARG A 26 -3.10 -5.02 3.89
N CYS A 27 -2.60 -5.93 3.05
CA CYS A 27 -3.15 -7.29 2.94
C CYS A 27 -2.67 -8.22 4.07
N ILE A 28 -1.55 -7.92 4.73
CA ILE A 28 -0.97 -8.75 5.81
C ILE A 28 -1.98 -9.07 6.93
N PRO A 29 -2.73 -8.10 7.51
CA PRO A 29 -3.69 -8.42 8.57
C PRO A 29 -4.78 -9.40 8.12
N LEU A 30 -5.25 -9.30 6.87
CA LEU A 30 -6.24 -10.22 6.31
C LEU A 30 -5.65 -11.62 6.13
N ILE A 31 -4.42 -11.70 5.58
CA ILE A 31 -3.70 -12.97 5.42
C ILE A 31 -3.47 -13.65 6.78
N LYS A 32 -3.06 -12.88 7.80
CA LYS A 32 -2.87 -13.39 9.18
C LYS A 32 -4.17 -13.95 9.74
N LYS A 33 -5.27 -13.20 9.63
CA LYS A 33 -6.60 -13.64 10.08
C LYS A 33 -6.99 -14.96 9.42
N TRP A 34 -7.00 -15.02 8.09
CA TRP A 34 -7.44 -16.23 7.38
C TRP A 34 -6.52 -17.44 7.58
N ASN A 35 -5.22 -17.21 7.74
CA ASN A 35 -4.28 -18.29 8.04
C ASN A 35 -4.53 -18.89 9.45
N ILE A 36 -4.90 -18.06 10.43
CA ILE A 36 -5.27 -18.52 11.79
C ILE A 36 -6.60 -19.29 11.76
N GLU A 37 -7.56 -18.85 10.94
CA GLU A 37 -8.86 -19.52 10.75
C GLU A 37 -8.75 -20.85 9.97
N GLY A 38 -7.54 -21.26 9.59
CA GLY A 38 -7.29 -22.55 8.93
C GLY A 38 -7.55 -22.54 7.42
N HIS A 39 -7.68 -21.37 6.79
CA HIS A 39 -7.77 -21.27 5.33
C HIS A 39 -6.41 -21.52 4.68
N ARG A 40 -6.43 -22.14 3.50
CA ARG A 40 -5.21 -22.32 2.69
C ARG A 40 -4.99 -21.08 1.85
N ILE A 41 -3.93 -20.33 2.18
CA ILE A 41 -3.60 -19.10 1.46
C ILE A 41 -2.59 -19.36 0.34
N ILE A 42 -2.88 -18.79 -0.83
CA ILE A 42 -1.99 -18.74 -1.99
C ILE A 42 -1.74 -17.26 -2.30
N LEU A 43 -0.48 -16.86 -2.35
CA LEU A 43 -0.07 -15.47 -2.57
C LEU A 43 0.36 -15.26 -4.02
N SER A 44 0.02 -14.11 -4.58
CA SER A 44 0.50 -13.70 -5.90
C SER A 44 0.95 -12.24 -5.89
N ALA A 45 2.23 -12.03 -5.63
CA ALA A 45 2.90 -10.74 -5.71
C ALA A 45 4.19 -10.86 -6.53
N ASN A 46 4.71 -9.71 -6.99
CA ASN A 46 6.01 -9.61 -7.66
C ASN A 46 6.91 -8.60 -6.94
N GLY A 47 8.20 -8.56 -7.30
CA GLY A 47 9.15 -7.54 -6.83
C GLY A 47 9.23 -7.41 -5.31
N GLU A 48 9.30 -6.16 -4.83
CA GLU A 48 9.45 -5.85 -3.39
C GLU A 48 8.22 -6.29 -2.58
N ALA A 49 7.02 -6.24 -3.16
CA ALA A 49 5.81 -6.77 -2.54
C ALA A 49 5.91 -8.28 -2.27
N ALA A 50 6.47 -9.04 -3.22
CA ALA A 50 6.73 -10.47 -3.01
C ALA A 50 7.77 -10.71 -1.92
N SER A 51 8.86 -9.95 -1.91
CA SER A 51 9.90 -10.06 -0.86
C SER A 51 9.33 -9.80 0.54
N LEU A 52 8.48 -8.77 0.69
CA LEU A 52 7.80 -8.48 1.97
C LEU A 52 6.91 -9.65 2.41
N LEU A 53 6.05 -10.13 1.52
CA LEU A 53 5.12 -11.22 1.85
C LEU A 53 5.85 -12.53 2.12
N HIS A 54 6.93 -12.82 1.40
CA HIS A 54 7.71 -14.04 1.62
C HIS A 54 8.41 -14.04 2.98
N LYS A 55 8.91 -12.87 3.40
CA LYS A 55 9.49 -12.70 4.74
C LYS A 55 8.44 -12.84 5.85
N GLU A 56 7.25 -12.27 5.67
CA GLU A 56 6.15 -12.37 6.65
C GLU A 56 5.52 -13.78 6.68
N PHE A 57 5.51 -14.48 5.55
CA PHE A 57 4.83 -15.76 5.40
C PHE A 57 5.67 -16.80 4.63
N PRO A 58 6.80 -17.25 5.19
CA PRO A 58 7.72 -18.16 4.48
C PRO A 58 7.10 -19.53 4.15
N ALA A 59 6.10 -19.96 4.92
CA ALA A 59 5.42 -21.24 4.73
C ALA A 59 4.28 -21.19 3.67
N LEU A 60 3.84 -20.01 3.24
CA LEU A 60 2.72 -19.89 2.30
C LEU A 60 3.14 -20.14 0.85
N SER A 61 2.21 -20.67 0.06
CA SER A 61 2.44 -20.95 -1.36
C SER A 61 2.40 -19.67 -2.19
N PHE A 62 3.36 -19.50 -3.11
CA PHE A 62 3.39 -18.39 -4.04
C PHE A 62 3.11 -18.85 -5.48
N VAL A 63 2.28 -18.09 -6.19
CA VAL A 63 2.02 -18.27 -7.61
C VAL A 63 2.31 -16.97 -8.35
N LYS A 64 2.89 -17.09 -9.55
CA LYS A 64 3.27 -15.93 -10.34
C LYS A 64 2.15 -15.54 -11.29
N LEU A 65 1.49 -14.41 -11.02
CA LEU A 65 0.72 -13.68 -12.03
C LEU A 65 1.63 -12.64 -12.72
N PRO A 66 1.49 -12.46 -14.05
CA PRO A 66 2.16 -11.35 -14.71
C PRO A 66 1.66 -10.06 -14.10
N GLU A 67 2.50 -9.04 -14.18
CA GLU A 67 2.14 -7.73 -13.67
C GLU A 67 2.86 -6.67 -14.48
N TRP A 68 2.15 -5.59 -14.76
CA TRP A 68 2.73 -4.43 -15.39
C TRP A 68 3.41 -3.54 -14.35
N LYS A 69 4.73 -3.41 -14.47
CA LYS A 69 5.51 -2.50 -13.63
C LYS A 69 5.46 -1.09 -14.22
N ILE A 70 4.82 -0.15 -13.51
CA ILE A 70 4.88 1.26 -13.88
C ILE A 70 6.33 1.75 -13.76
N ARG A 71 6.79 2.44 -14.79
CA ARG A 71 8.06 3.17 -14.77
C ARG A 71 7.78 4.63 -14.45
N TYR A 72 8.39 5.13 -13.38
CA TYR A 72 8.33 6.54 -12.99
C TYR A 72 9.52 7.28 -13.61
N SER A 73 9.26 8.48 -14.13
CA SER A 73 10.31 9.38 -14.62
C SER A 73 10.66 10.42 -13.56
N SER A 74 11.88 10.95 -13.62
CA SER A 74 12.35 12.03 -12.74
C SER A 74 11.77 13.41 -13.07
N ASN A 75 11.12 13.57 -14.23
CA ASN A 75 10.75 14.88 -14.80
C ASN A 75 9.25 15.17 -14.68
N ARG A 76 8.86 16.46 -14.82
CA ARG A 76 7.47 16.96 -14.78
C ARG A 76 6.51 16.28 -15.78
N SER A 77 7.02 15.49 -16.72
CA SER A 77 6.24 14.68 -17.69
C SER A 77 5.75 13.34 -17.14
N GLN A 78 5.85 13.07 -15.84
CA GLN A 78 5.38 11.83 -15.18
C GLN A 78 3.91 11.46 -15.50
N ILE A 79 3.05 12.46 -15.72
CA ILE A 79 1.65 12.23 -16.11
C ILE A 79 1.56 11.70 -17.53
N PHE A 80 2.29 12.29 -18.47
CA PHE A 80 2.32 11.82 -19.86
C PHE A 80 2.94 10.43 -19.96
N SER A 81 3.99 10.14 -19.20
CA SER A 81 4.57 8.79 -19.17
C SER A 81 3.57 7.76 -18.61
N LEU A 82 2.73 8.12 -17.64
CA LEU A 82 1.67 7.25 -17.13
C LEU A 82 0.53 7.06 -18.15
N LEU A 83 0.10 8.12 -18.84
CA LEU A 83 -0.93 8.05 -19.88
C LEU A 83 -0.49 7.16 -21.05
N TRP A 84 0.77 7.28 -21.49
CA TRP A 84 1.34 6.41 -22.54
C TRP A 84 1.42 4.93 -22.12
N GLN A 85 1.41 4.63 -20.82
CA GLN A 85 1.41 3.26 -20.29
C GLN A 85 0.00 2.66 -20.17
N LEU A 86 -1.08 3.43 -20.36
CA LEU A 86 -2.47 2.94 -20.22
C LEU A 86 -2.81 1.78 -21.19
N PRO A 87 -2.45 1.81 -22.49
CA PRO A 87 -2.75 0.68 -23.37
C PRO A 87 -2.09 -0.62 -22.92
N ALA A 88 -0.83 -0.54 -22.46
CA ALA A 88 -0.10 -1.69 -21.93
C ALA A 88 -0.74 -2.21 -20.63
N LEU A 89 -1.24 -1.32 -19.77
CA LEU A 89 -1.98 -1.68 -18.57
C LEU A 89 -3.28 -2.45 -18.91
N LEU A 90 -4.04 -1.99 -19.91
CA LEU A 90 -5.25 -2.69 -20.36
C LEU A 90 -4.93 -4.09 -20.90
N VAL A 91 -3.90 -4.23 -21.73
CA VAL A 91 -3.44 -5.54 -22.24
C VAL A 91 -2.99 -6.43 -21.07
N SER A 92 -2.27 -5.89 -20.09
CA SER A 92 -1.85 -6.62 -18.90
C SER A 92 -3.05 -7.16 -18.13
N ASN A 93 -4.09 -6.35 -17.91
CA ASN A 93 -5.32 -6.78 -17.22
C ASN A 93 -6.03 -7.92 -17.95
N ILE A 94 -6.07 -7.91 -19.28
CA ILE A 94 -6.62 -9.01 -20.08
C ILE A 94 -5.80 -10.28 -19.85
N ILE A 95 -4.48 -10.19 -19.97
CA ILE A 95 -3.58 -11.34 -19.77
C ILE A 95 -3.70 -11.90 -18.34
N GLU A 96 -3.79 -11.03 -17.34
CA GLU A 96 -4.04 -11.41 -15.94
C GLU A 96 -5.33 -12.20 -15.80
N HIS A 97 -6.43 -11.71 -16.37
CA HIS A 97 -7.73 -12.37 -16.32
C HIS A 97 -7.69 -13.78 -16.94
N TRP A 98 -7.02 -13.96 -18.08
CA TRP A 98 -6.86 -15.27 -18.71
C TRP A 98 -6.00 -16.23 -17.88
N LYS A 99 -4.90 -15.75 -17.28
CA LYS A 99 -4.03 -16.59 -16.45
C LYS A 99 -4.67 -16.94 -15.11
N LEU A 100 -5.47 -16.05 -14.53
CA LEU A 100 -6.25 -16.32 -13.33
C LEU A 100 -7.10 -17.57 -13.49
N ARG A 101 -7.82 -17.72 -14.62
CA ARG A 101 -8.64 -18.92 -14.90
C ARG A 101 -7.84 -20.22 -14.83
N LYS A 102 -6.59 -20.22 -15.31
CA LYS A 102 -5.70 -21.39 -15.25
C LYS A 102 -5.25 -21.69 -13.81
N ILE A 103 -4.90 -20.65 -13.05
CA ILE A 103 -4.46 -20.77 -11.66
C ILE A 103 -5.62 -21.26 -10.78
N VAL A 104 -6.80 -20.66 -10.94
CA VAL A 104 -8.05 -21.08 -10.30
C VAL A 104 -8.27 -22.58 -10.46
N LYS A 105 -8.24 -23.09 -11.69
CA LYS A 105 -8.44 -24.51 -11.97
C LYS A 105 -7.33 -25.39 -11.38
N LYS A 106 -6.07 -24.95 -11.49
CA LYS A 106 -4.91 -25.73 -11.02
C LYS A 106 -4.90 -25.90 -9.50
N TYR A 107 -5.20 -24.84 -8.76
CA TYR A 107 -5.09 -24.81 -7.30
C TYR A 107 -6.43 -24.96 -6.58
N HIS A 108 -7.54 -25.10 -7.31
CA HIS A 108 -8.89 -25.22 -6.78
C HIS A 108 -9.26 -24.02 -5.88
N ILE A 109 -8.89 -22.82 -6.32
CA ILE A 109 -9.18 -21.57 -5.59
C ILE A 109 -10.69 -21.41 -5.46
N SER A 110 -11.15 -21.10 -4.25
CA SER A 110 -12.56 -20.89 -3.92
C SER A 110 -12.88 -19.44 -3.54
N LEU A 111 -11.86 -18.62 -3.30
CA LEU A 111 -11.98 -17.18 -3.05
C LEU A 111 -10.81 -16.41 -3.67
N ILE A 112 -11.10 -15.30 -4.34
CA ILE A 112 -10.09 -14.41 -4.92
C ILE A 112 -10.15 -13.06 -4.18
N VAL A 113 -9.00 -12.59 -3.72
CA VAL A 113 -8.84 -11.30 -3.05
C VAL A 113 -7.82 -10.49 -3.87
N SER A 114 -8.34 -9.57 -4.66
CA SER A 114 -7.58 -8.69 -5.55
C SER A 114 -7.41 -7.33 -4.88
N ASP A 115 -6.17 -6.91 -4.64
CA ASP A 115 -5.91 -5.58 -4.13
C ASP A 115 -5.43 -4.67 -5.26
N ASN A 116 -6.34 -3.79 -5.69
CA ASN A 116 -6.17 -2.82 -6.77
C ASN A 116 -5.71 -3.39 -8.15
N ARG A 117 -5.97 -4.67 -8.44
CA ARG A 117 -5.68 -5.29 -9.74
C ARG A 117 -6.96 -5.53 -10.54
N PHE A 118 -7.14 -4.81 -11.63
CA PHE A 118 -8.44 -4.76 -12.32
C PHE A 118 -8.86 -6.07 -12.98
N GLY A 119 -7.91 -6.89 -13.44
CA GLY A 119 -8.18 -8.13 -14.17
C GLY A 119 -8.49 -9.36 -13.29
N LEU A 120 -8.37 -9.25 -11.96
CA LEU A 120 -8.37 -10.41 -11.07
C LEU A 120 -9.74 -10.76 -10.47
N TRP A 121 -10.75 -10.90 -11.31
CA TRP A 121 -12.09 -11.36 -10.93
C TRP A 121 -12.49 -12.61 -11.72
N HIS A 122 -13.45 -13.37 -11.19
CA HIS A 122 -13.94 -14.60 -11.82
C HIS A 122 -15.45 -14.76 -11.68
N ARG A 123 -16.15 -15.07 -12.79
CA ARG A 123 -17.63 -15.11 -12.83
C ARG A 123 -18.28 -16.17 -11.93
N HIS A 124 -17.55 -17.24 -11.61
CA HIS A 124 -18.09 -18.38 -10.85
C HIS A 124 -17.45 -18.56 -9.47
N ILE A 125 -16.54 -17.68 -9.09
CA ILE A 125 -15.81 -17.76 -7.81
C ILE A 125 -15.88 -16.40 -7.16
N LYS A 126 -16.22 -16.39 -5.88
CA LYS A 126 -16.30 -15.16 -5.09
C LYS A 126 -15.00 -14.36 -5.24
N SER A 127 -15.13 -13.13 -5.68
CA SER A 127 -14.04 -12.21 -5.99
C SER A 127 -14.23 -10.93 -5.21
N ILE A 128 -13.27 -10.62 -4.35
CA ILE A 128 -13.23 -9.43 -3.50
C ILE A 128 -12.20 -8.46 -4.07
N TYR A 129 -12.60 -7.21 -4.23
CA TYR A 129 -11.73 -6.13 -4.67
C TYR A 129 -11.38 -5.19 -3.51
N ILE A 130 -10.09 -4.94 -3.25
CA ILE A 130 -9.64 -4.03 -2.21
C ILE A 130 -9.14 -2.73 -2.84
N THR A 131 -9.79 -1.61 -2.52
CA THR A 131 -9.35 -0.28 -2.96
C THR A 131 -9.74 0.81 -1.96
N HIS A 132 -8.88 1.82 -1.80
CA HIS A 132 -9.20 3.04 -1.06
C HIS A 132 -9.38 4.25 -2.00
N GLN A 133 -9.28 4.01 -3.31
CA GLN A 133 -9.30 5.02 -4.37
C GLN A 133 -10.43 4.73 -5.35
N LEU A 134 -11.67 4.79 -4.89
CA LEU A 134 -12.82 4.68 -5.79
C LEU A 134 -12.79 5.79 -6.84
N MET A 135 -12.33 6.97 -6.45
CA MET A 135 -12.03 8.08 -7.31
C MET A 135 -10.52 8.33 -7.37
N ILE A 136 -10.00 8.52 -8.59
CA ILE A 136 -8.60 8.85 -8.82
C ILE A 136 -8.46 10.38 -8.89
N LYS A 137 -7.57 10.94 -8.06
CA LYS A 137 -7.19 12.36 -8.15
C LYS A 137 -6.25 12.58 -9.33
N VAL A 138 -6.56 13.56 -10.14
CA VAL A 138 -5.76 13.94 -11.32
C VAL A 138 -5.23 15.37 -11.15
N PRO A 139 -4.14 15.74 -11.84
CA PRO A 139 -3.56 17.07 -11.71
C PRO A 139 -4.53 18.16 -12.21
N GLN A 140 -4.34 19.41 -11.74
CA GLN A 140 -5.25 20.54 -11.97
C GLN A 140 -5.74 20.77 -13.42
N PRO A 141 -4.94 20.67 -14.51
CA PRO A 141 -5.50 20.87 -15.86
C PRO A 141 -6.45 19.73 -16.30
N MET A 142 -6.47 18.59 -15.61
CA MET A 142 -7.24 17.41 -15.97
C MET A 142 -8.37 17.08 -14.98
N GLN A 143 -8.62 17.93 -13.96
CA GLN A 143 -9.63 17.65 -12.93
C GLN A 143 -11.04 17.38 -13.47
N TRP A 144 -11.37 17.95 -14.64
CA TRP A 144 -12.61 17.67 -15.35
C TRP A 144 -12.79 16.19 -15.74
N ALA A 145 -11.70 15.41 -15.81
CA ALA A 145 -11.73 13.98 -16.14
C ALA A 145 -12.00 13.08 -14.92
N GLU A 146 -11.94 13.60 -13.68
CA GLU A 146 -12.17 12.80 -12.47
C GLU A 146 -13.52 12.06 -12.45
N PRO A 147 -14.66 12.68 -12.81
CA PRO A 147 -15.95 11.97 -12.84
C PRO A 147 -15.96 10.84 -13.88
N LEU A 148 -15.27 11.00 -15.01
CA LEU A 148 -15.15 9.97 -16.05
C LEU A 148 -14.30 8.80 -15.55
N LEU A 149 -13.15 9.08 -14.94
CA LEU A 149 -12.28 8.05 -14.36
C LEU A 149 -12.98 7.29 -13.23
N TRP A 150 -13.75 7.99 -12.39
CA TRP A 150 -14.60 7.35 -11.39
C TRP A 150 -15.61 6.40 -12.04
N LYS A 151 -16.31 6.80 -13.11
CA LYS A 151 -17.25 5.90 -13.84
C LYS A 151 -16.54 4.67 -14.41
N ILE A 152 -15.35 4.83 -14.98
CA ILE A 152 -14.56 3.73 -15.53
C ILE A 152 -14.14 2.77 -14.40
N HIS A 153 -13.64 3.31 -13.29
CA HIS A 153 -13.24 2.50 -12.15
C HIS A 153 -14.44 1.80 -11.51
N HIS A 154 -15.58 2.47 -11.40
CA HIS A 154 -16.83 1.87 -10.96
C HIS A 154 -17.24 0.69 -11.84
N TRP A 155 -17.10 0.80 -13.17
CA TRP A 155 -17.37 -0.31 -14.10
C TRP A 155 -16.45 -1.53 -13.87
N ILE A 156 -15.21 -1.30 -13.41
CA ILE A 156 -14.30 -2.37 -13.00
C ILE A 156 -14.77 -3.00 -11.68
N ILE A 157 -15.12 -2.18 -10.69
CA ILE A 157 -15.51 -2.64 -9.35
C ILE A 157 -16.77 -3.52 -9.41
N ILE A 158 -17.74 -3.21 -10.28
CA ILE A 158 -18.97 -4.01 -10.41
C ILE A 158 -18.74 -5.41 -11.02
N GLN A 159 -17.55 -5.71 -11.54
CA GLN A 159 -17.21 -7.07 -11.98
C GLN A 159 -16.88 -8.02 -10.81
N TYR A 160 -16.64 -7.46 -9.62
CA TYR A 160 -16.36 -8.18 -8.39
C TYR A 160 -17.64 -8.35 -7.57
N ASP A 161 -17.68 -9.42 -6.77
CA ASP A 161 -18.81 -9.71 -5.88
C ASP A 161 -18.85 -8.75 -4.68
N GLU A 162 -17.67 -8.34 -4.18
CA GLU A 162 -17.53 -7.38 -3.08
C GLU A 162 -16.40 -6.38 -3.34
N CYS A 163 -16.55 -5.17 -2.80
CA CYS A 163 -15.53 -4.14 -2.78
C CYS A 163 -15.23 -3.75 -1.32
N TRP A 164 -13.99 -3.97 -0.87
CA TRP A 164 -13.55 -3.64 0.48
C TRP A 164 -12.70 -2.38 0.46
N ILE A 165 -13.13 -1.41 1.25
CA ILE A 165 -12.49 -0.11 1.41
C ILE A 165 -11.76 -0.13 2.75
N PRO A 166 -10.42 -0.17 2.78
CA PRO A 166 -9.65 -0.19 4.03
C PRO A 166 -9.61 1.20 4.69
N ASP A 167 -10.79 1.74 4.98
CA ASP A 167 -11.05 2.99 5.67
C ASP A 167 -12.30 2.85 6.56
N ILE A 168 -12.71 3.96 7.17
CA ILE A 168 -13.97 4.07 7.92
C ILE A 168 -14.97 4.97 7.19
N ALA A 169 -16.26 4.71 7.39
CA ALA A 169 -17.34 5.48 6.77
C ALA A 169 -17.51 6.89 7.37
N SER A 170 -16.98 7.13 8.58
CA SER A 170 -17.18 8.38 9.33
C SER A 170 -16.32 9.53 8.79
N GLN A 171 -16.45 10.71 9.41
CA GLN A 171 -15.67 11.90 9.04
C GLN A 171 -14.18 11.80 9.38
N ASP A 172 -13.79 10.89 10.28
CA ASP A 172 -12.39 10.67 10.70
C ASP A 172 -11.59 9.80 9.70
N ASN A 173 -12.12 9.59 8.50
CA ASN A 173 -11.52 8.78 7.44
C ASN A 173 -10.21 9.39 6.91
N LEU A 174 -9.36 8.55 6.34
CA LEU A 174 -8.06 8.97 5.81
C LEU A 174 -8.12 9.30 4.31
N SER A 175 -9.09 8.74 3.59
CA SER A 175 -9.15 8.77 2.12
C SER A 175 -9.90 9.97 1.56
N GLY A 176 -10.72 10.66 2.35
CA GLY A 176 -11.52 11.81 1.93
C GLY A 176 -12.28 11.55 0.64
N ASP A 177 -12.13 12.45 -0.33
CA ASP A 177 -12.75 12.38 -1.65
C ASP A 177 -12.47 11.07 -2.40
N LEU A 178 -11.33 10.41 -2.13
CA LEU A 178 -10.93 9.19 -2.83
C LEU A 178 -11.95 8.06 -2.64
N SER A 179 -12.62 7.99 -1.47
CA SER A 179 -13.67 7.01 -1.19
C SER A 179 -15.03 7.61 -0.82
N HIS A 180 -15.10 8.91 -0.53
CA HIS A 180 -16.33 9.54 -0.01
C HIS A 180 -16.98 10.56 -0.95
N ARG A 181 -16.34 10.96 -2.06
CA ARG A 181 -16.89 12.02 -2.93
C ARG A 181 -18.10 11.58 -3.76
N TYR A 182 -18.11 10.33 -4.21
CA TYR A 182 -19.15 9.79 -5.09
C TYR A 182 -19.90 8.64 -4.42
N PRO A 183 -21.13 8.33 -4.87
CA PRO A 183 -21.89 7.20 -4.36
C PRO A 183 -21.10 5.89 -4.46
N LEU A 184 -21.18 5.09 -3.40
CA LEU A 184 -20.54 3.78 -3.34
C LEU A 184 -21.33 2.74 -4.17
N PRO A 185 -20.64 1.77 -4.78
CA PRO A 185 -21.30 0.56 -5.26
C PRO A 185 -22.06 -0.13 -4.11
N LYS A 186 -23.18 -0.79 -4.42
CA LYS A 186 -24.03 -1.43 -3.40
C LYS A 186 -23.30 -2.50 -2.57
N HIS A 187 -22.32 -3.15 -3.17
CA HIS A 187 -21.48 -4.20 -2.60
C HIS A 187 -20.14 -3.67 -2.06
N ALA A 188 -20.03 -2.35 -1.85
CA ALA A 188 -18.85 -1.74 -1.26
C ALA A 188 -19.00 -1.55 0.25
N HIS A 189 -17.96 -1.93 0.99
CA HIS A 189 -17.96 -1.95 2.44
C HIS A 189 -16.68 -1.33 3.00
N PHE A 190 -16.82 -0.43 3.96
CA PHE A 190 -15.71 0.06 4.78
C PHE A 190 -15.35 -1.01 5.81
N ILE A 191 -14.11 -1.50 5.76
CA ILE A 191 -13.65 -2.61 6.62
C ILE A 191 -12.78 -2.17 7.79
N GLY A 192 -12.57 -0.86 7.94
CA GLY A 192 -11.64 -0.25 8.89
C GLY A 192 -10.22 -0.19 8.36
N TRP A 193 -9.34 0.45 9.13
CA TRP A 193 -7.92 0.56 8.76
C TRP A 193 -7.23 -0.80 8.86
N LEU A 194 -6.46 -1.12 7.83
CA LEU A 194 -5.65 -2.32 7.78
C LEU A 194 -4.19 -1.97 8.02
N SER A 195 -3.68 -2.37 9.18
CA SER A 195 -2.26 -2.24 9.53
C SER A 195 -1.63 -3.61 9.77
N ARG A 196 -0.35 -3.75 9.41
CA ARG A 196 0.43 -4.97 9.69
C ARG A 196 0.96 -5.03 11.12
N PHE A 197 0.90 -3.92 11.85
CA PHE A 197 1.57 -3.75 13.13
C PHE A 197 0.75 -4.35 14.30
N PRO A 198 1.34 -5.25 15.09
CA PRO A 198 0.71 -5.78 16.29
C PRO A 198 0.75 -4.74 17.43
N VAL A 199 -0.27 -3.88 17.53
CA VAL A 199 -0.39 -2.74 18.48
C VAL A 199 0.17 -3.02 19.89
N ASP A 200 -0.04 -4.23 20.42
CA ASP A 200 0.34 -4.60 21.80
C ASP A 200 1.73 -5.23 21.96
N LYS A 201 2.50 -5.41 20.88
CA LYS A 201 3.84 -6.02 20.93
C LYS A 201 4.93 -4.97 20.77
N ARG A 202 5.69 -4.72 21.83
CA ARG A 202 6.92 -3.91 21.78
C ARG A 202 8.12 -4.75 22.16
N ILE A 203 9.27 -4.34 21.65
CA ILE A 203 10.57 -4.94 21.99
C ILE A 203 11.50 -3.86 22.52
N THR A 204 12.54 -4.26 23.25
CA THR A 204 13.59 -3.33 23.64
C THR A 204 14.46 -3.00 22.43
N ILE A 205 14.50 -1.72 22.03
CA ILE A 205 15.40 -1.25 20.97
C ILE A 205 16.80 -0.96 21.53
N LYS A 206 17.83 -1.28 20.75
CA LYS A 206 19.25 -1.11 21.16
C LYS A 206 19.72 0.35 21.12
N LYS A 207 19.13 1.16 20.24
CA LYS A 207 19.51 2.56 20.03
C LYS A 207 18.25 3.38 19.87
N HIS A 208 18.18 4.50 20.58
CA HIS A 208 17.10 5.47 20.46
C HIS A 208 17.47 6.55 19.43
N TYR A 209 16.46 7.00 18.70
CA TYR A 209 16.58 8.08 17.73
C TYR A 209 15.58 9.17 18.06
N HIS A 210 15.98 10.41 17.81
CA HIS A 210 15.08 11.55 17.92
C HIS A 210 14.23 11.69 16.66
N THR A 211 14.80 11.37 15.49
CA THR A 211 14.13 11.47 14.19
C THR A 211 14.09 10.12 13.47
N LEU A 212 12.92 9.74 12.97
CA LEU A 212 12.69 8.57 12.12
C LEU A 212 12.18 9.03 10.76
N CYS A 213 12.85 8.59 9.70
CA CYS A 213 12.51 8.87 8.32
C CYS A 213 12.08 7.58 7.61
N LEU A 214 10.80 7.47 7.25
CA LEU A 214 10.26 6.35 6.47
C LEU A 214 10.10 6.74 5.00
N ILE A 215 11.02 6.29 4.15
CA ILE A 215 11.17 6.86 2.80
C ILE A 215 10.79 5.91 1.66
N SER A 216 10.13 4.79 1.95
CA SER A 216 9.69 3.82 0.94
C SER A 216 8.94 4.48 -0.21
N GLY A 217 9.17 4.02 -1.44
CA GLY A 217 8.49 4.55 -2.62
C GLY A 217 9.24 4.22 -3.90
N PRO A 218 8.69 4.63 -5.06
CA PRO A 218 9.30 4.30 -6.35
C PRO A 218 10.60 5.06 -6.59
N GLU A 219 11.53 4.41 -7.28
CA GLU A 219 12.72 5.07 -7.84
C GLU A 219 12.35 5.95 -9.04
N PRO A 220 13.05 7.08 -9.26
CA PRO A 220 14.24 7.57 -8.52
C PRO A 220 13.93 8.41 -7.27
N HIS A 221 12.65 8.71 -7.02
CA HIS A 221 12.23 9.66 -5.98
C HIS A 221 12.57 9.21 -4.56
N ARG A 222 12.64 7.90 -4.32
CA ARG A 222 13.12 7.33 -3.05
C ARG A 222 14.58 7.74 -2.76
N THR A 223 15.47 7.53 -3.73
CA THR A 223 16.89 7.89 -3.60
C THR A 223 17.10 9.40 -3.48
N LEU A 224 16.35 10.20 -4.25
CA LEU A 224 16.43 11.67 -4.15
C LEU A 224 16.01 12.18 -2.76
N LEU A 225 14.95 11.59 -2.17
CA LEU A 225 14.55 11.95 -0.82
C LEU A 225 15.59 11.53 0.22
N GLU A 226 16.16 10.33 0.09
CA GLU A 226 17.23 9.85 0.97
C GLU A 226 18.40 10.85 1.01
N GLN A 227 18.91 11.26 -0.15
CA GLN A 227 20.00 12.22 -0.26
C GLN A 227 19.65 13.58 0.36
N SER A 228 18.43 14.06 0.12
CA SER A 228 17.95 15.32 0.70
C SER A 228 17.87 15.27 2.23
N LEU A 229 17.42 14.14 2.81
CA LEU A 229 17.34 13.97 4.26
C LEU A 229 18.73 13.80 4.88
N ILE A 230 19.64 13.05 4.23
CA ILE A 230 21.03 12.97 4.68
C ILE A 230 21.64 14.37 4.73
N TYR A 231 21.49 15.15 3.65
CA TYR A 231 21.99 16.52 3.61
C TYR A 231 21.38 17.42 4.71
N ARG A 232 20.09 17.25 5.00
CA ARG A 232 19.37 18.01 6.05
C ARG A 232 19.87 17.69 7.46
N PHE A 233 20.18 16.43 7.75
CA PHE A 233 20.46 15.97 9.12
C PHE A 233 21.94 15.76 9.42
N GLN A 234 22.82 15.69 8.41
CA GLN A 234 24.26 15.43 8.62
C GLN A 234 24.99 16.53 9.38
N SER A 235 24.48 17.77 9.33
CA SER A 235 25.03 18.92 10.06
C SER A 235 24.38 19.11 11.43
N GLN A 236 23.41 18.28 11.80
CA GLN A 236 22.71 18.33 13.07
C GLN A 236 23.28 17.26 14.01
N ASN A 237 23.33 17.52 15.32
CA ASN A 237 23.71 16.50 16.31
C ASN A 237 22.54 15.60 16.73
N THR A 238 21.46 15.57 15.94
CA THR A 238 20.21 14.86 16.26
C THR A 238 20.28 13.41 15.76
N PRO A 239 20.24 12.38 16.63
CA PRO A 239 20.28 10.98 16.20
C PRO A 239 19.10 10.67 15.28
N THR A 240 19.40 10.26 14.04
CA THR A 240 18.40 10.07 12.98
C THR A 240 18.47 8.66 12.39
N LEU A 241 17.32 8.00 12.24
CA LEU A 241 17.20 6.72 11.55
C LEU A 241 16.45 6.90 10.23
N ILE A 242 17.02 6.44 9.12
CA ILE A 242 16.38 6.42 7.80
C ILE A 242 16.10 4.97 7.40
N VAL A 243 14.82 4.63 7.22
CA VAL A 243 14.37 3.31 6.78
C VAL A 243 14.00 3.36 5.30
N GLN A 244 14.75 2.65 4.46
CA GLN A 244 14.64 2.75 3.01
C GLN A 244 13.38 2.08 2.45
N GLY A 245 12.84 1.06 3.13
CA GLY A 245 11.73 0.27 2.63
C GLY A 245 12.12 -0.68 1.50
N LYS A 246 13.32 -1.27 1.57
CA LYS A 246 13.85 -2.27 0.64
C LYS A 246 13.90 -3.63 1.34
N PRO A 247 12.81 -4.44 1.28
CA PRO A 247 12.78 -5.75 1.93
C PRO A 247 13.75 -6.70 1.24
N SER A 248 14.58 -7.35 2.05
CA SER A 248 15.57 -8.35 1.66
C SER A 248 15.66 -9.42 2.74
N ILE A 249 16.37 -10.52 2.46
CA ILE A 249 16.62 -11.57 3.46
C ILE A 249 17.42 -10.99 4.63
N GLU A 250 18.46 -10.20 4.32
CA GLU A 250 19.33 -9.56 5.30
C GLU A 250 19.05 -8.06 5.41
N GLN A 251 19.15 -7.52 6.62
CA GLN A 251 19.14 -6.07 6.84
C GLN A 251 20.52 -5.50 6.50
N HIS A 252 20.55 -4.42 5.71
CA HIS A 252 21.78 -3.70 5.42
C HIS A 252 21.76 -2.38 6.17
N TRP A 253 22.78 -2.16 7.00
CA TRP A 253 22.96 -0.97 7.82
C TRP A 253 24.15 -0.16 7.32
N GLN A 254 24.01 1.16 7.33
CA GLN A 254 25.09 2.11 7.03
C GLN A 254 24.96 3.29 7.98
N SER A 255 26.07 3.80 8.49
CA SER A 255 26.11 4.97 9.36
C SER A 255 26.87 6.13 8.70
N ILE A 256 26.33 7.35 8.83
CA ILE A 256 26.94 8.60 8.38
C ILE A 256 26.82 9.60 9.53
N GLY A 257 27.84 9.69 10.38
CA GLY A 257 27.80 10.54 11.57
C GLY A 257 26.69 10.14 12.54
N ASN A 258 25.74 11.06 12.78
CA ASN A 258 24.54 10.87 13.61
C ASN A 258 23.38 10.14 12.91
N ILE A 259 23.55 9.79 11.63
CA ILE A 259 22.50 9.16 10.81
C ILE A 259 22.80 7.67 10.65
N ASP A 260 21.83 6.83 10.98
CA ASP A 260 21.81 5.43 10.58
C ASP A 260 20.80 5.23 9.45
N ILE A 261 21.19 4.44 8.46
CA ILE A 261 20.38 4.09 7.30
C ILE A 261 20.25 2.57 7.29
N VAL A 262 19.01 2.09 7.20
CA VAL A 262 18.71 0.67 7.14
C VAL A 262 17.82 0.34 5.94
N SER A 263 18.13 -0.77 5.25
CA SER A 263 17.35 -1.22 4.10
C SER A 263 15.89 -1.46 4.45
N HIS A 264 15.63 -2.21 5.52
CA HIS A 264 14.32 -2.45 6.09
C HIS A 264 14.44 -2.91 7.54
N LEU A 265 13.33 -2.87 8.27
CA LEU A 265 13.21 -3.33 9.64
C LEU A 265 12.15 -4.44 9.74
N ASP A 266 12.28 -5.29 10.75
CA ASP A 266 11.23 -6.25 11.05
C ASP A 266 9.97 -5.54 11.57
N THR A 267 8.81 -6.18 11.46
CA THR A 267 7.51 -5.55 11.78
C THR A 267 7.47 -5.00 13.21
N THR A 268 7.94 -5.75 14.21
CA THR A 268 7.93 -5.30 15.61
C THR A 268 8.99 -4.22 15.89
N GLU A 269 10.15 -4.28 15.24
CA GLU A 269 11.19 -3.24 15.31
C GLU A 269 10.65 -1.91 14.76
N MET A 270 10.10 -1.95 13.53
CA MET A 270 9.55 -0.78 12.87
C MET A 270 8.40 -0.17 13.68
N GLN A 271 7.51 -0.98 14.24
CA GLN A 271 6.47 -0.50 15.16
C GLN A 271 7.07 0.23 16.36
N THR A 272 8.05 -0.38 17.01
CA THR A 272 8.66 0.20 18.21
C THR A 272 9.32 1.54 17.88
N TYR A 273 10.09 1.63 16.79
CA TYR A 273 10.66 2.91 16.35
C TYR A 273 9.59 3.95 15.98
N ILE A 274 8.50 3.57 15.30
CA ILE A 274 7.41 4.52 14.98
C ILE A 274 6.81 5.13 16.26
N ILE A 275 6.57 4.30 17.27
CA ILE A 275 5.95 4.75 18.52
C ILE A 275 6.92 5.59 19.33
N ASP A 276 8.12 5.07 19.57
CA ASP A 276 9.07 5.62 20.55
C ASP A 276 9.85 6.83 20.02
N THR A 277 10.00 6.98 18.70
CA THR A 277 10.73 8.12 18.13
C THR A 277 9.86 9.39 18.14
N PRO A 278 10.32 10.52 18.73
CA PRO A 278 9.57 11.77 18.79
C PRO A 278 9.18 12.31 17.41
N ASP A 279 10.16 12.54 16.54
CA ASP A 279 9.95 13.14 15.22
C ASP A 279 9.84 12.08 14.14
N LEU A 280 8.69 12.05 13.48
CA LEU A 280 8.43 11.11 12.39
C LEU A 280 8.24 11.85 11.06
N ILE A 281 9.13 11.59 10.12
CA ILE A 281 9.06 12.07 8.74
C ILE A 281 8.75 10.89 7.84
N CYS A 282 7.70 10.97 7.03
CA CYS A 282 7.37 9.87 6.12
C CYS A 282 6.72 10.34 4.82
N ARG A 283 6.64 9.43 3.84
CA ARG A 283 5.77 9.63 2.68
C ARG A 283 4.30 9.68 3.11
N SER A 284 3.48 10.44 2.40
CA SER A 284 2.01 10.49 2.59
C SER A 284 1.28 9.38 1.82
N GLY A 285 1.86 8.18 1.77
CA GLY A 285 1.19 7.02 1.19
C GLY A 285 0.05 6.52 2.08
N TYR A 286 -1.05 6.07 1.47
CA TYR A 286 -2.24 5.67 2.21
C TYR A 286 -2.00 4.60 3.27
N SER A 287 -1.24 3.55 2.95
CA SER A 287 -0.91 2.50 3.93
C SER A 287 -0.08 3.00 5.10
N THR A 288 0.82 3.97 4.88
CA THR A 288 1.57 4.60 5.97
C THR A 288 0.61 5.36 6.88
N LEU A 289 -0.33 6.13 6.32
CA LEU A 289 -1.33 6.86 7.11
C LEU A 289 -2.23 5.91 7.93
N MET A 290 -2.63 4.77 7.35
CA MET A 290 -3.36 3.73 8.08
C MET A 290 -2.54 3.17 9.25
N ASP A 291 -1.28 2.83 9.01
CA ASP A 291 -0.37 2.33 10.04
C ASP A 291 -0.23 3.34 11.20
N LEU A 292 -0.04 4.62 10.88
CA LEU A 292 0.06 5.68 11.88
C LEU A 292 -1.22 5.87 12.68
N LYS A 293 -2.38 5.79 12.02
CA LYS A 293 -3.67 5.91 12.69
C LYS A 293 -3.92 4.74 13.64
N VAL A 294 -3.58 3.51 13.25
CA VAL A 294 -3.68 2.32 14.12
C VAL A 294 -2.70 2.39 15.30
N LEU A 295 -1.50 2.91 15.08
CA LEU A 295 -0.49 3.10 16.14
C LEU A 295 -0.71 4.34 17.01
N ASN A 296 -1.79 5.10 16.75
CA ASN A 296 -2.07 6.39 17.40
C ASN A 296 -0.86 7.35 17.39
N LYS A 297 -0.14 7.38 16.25
CA LYS A 297 1.03 8.22 16.02
C LYS A 297 0.71 9.25 14.94
N ASN A 298 1.21 10.47 15.12
CA ASN A 298 1.17 11.49 14.07
C ASN A 298 2.57 11.65 13.46
N ALA A 299 2.63 11.84 12.14
CA ALA A 299 3.87 12.26 11.49
C ALA A 299 4.09 13.75 11.75
N THR A 300 5.31 14.11 12.15
CA THR A 300 5.76 15.51 12.22
C THR A 300 5.78 16.14 10.83
N GLU A 301 6.20 15.36 9.81
CA GLU A 301 6.29 15.83 8.43
C GLU A 301 5.85 14.73 7.45
N LEU A 302 4.91 15.08 6.57
CA LEU A 302 4.52 14.28 5.42
C LEU A 302 5.16 14.84 4.15
N ILE A 303 5.89 14.01 3.42
CA ILE A 303 6.57 14.38 2.17
C ILE A 303 6.00 13.58 1.00
N PRO A 304 5.06 14.12 0.21
CA PRO A 304 4.50 13.39 -0.93
C PRO A 304 5.57 13.09 -1.98
N THR A 305 5.40 12.00 -2.71
CA THR A 305 6.22 11.69 -3.88
C THR A 305 5.90 12.70 -4.98
N PRO A 306 6.90 13.39 -5.57
CA PRO A 306 6.66 14.35 -6.64
C PRO A 306 5.82 13.76 -7.78
N GLY A 307 4.81 14.50 -8.23
CA GLY A 307 3.90 14.07 -9.29
C GLY A 307 2.88 12.99 -8.92
N GLN A 308 2.84 12.52 -7.66
CA GLN A 308 1.77 11.64 -7.18
C GLN A 308 0.63 12.45 -6.56
N THR A 309 -0.41 12.68 -7.35
CA THR A 309 -1.61 13.46 -6.98
C THR A 309 -2.33 12.91 -5.76
N GLU A 310 -2.40 11.58 -5.62
CA GLU A 310 -2.94 10.92 -4.43
C GLU A 310 -2.18 11.33 -3.16
N GLN A 311 -0.85 11.18 -3.14
CA GLN A 311 -0.04 11.50 -1.96
C GLN A 311 -0.12 12.98 -1.59
N ILE A 312 -0.18 13.88 -2.58
CA ILE A 312 -0.37 15.31 -2.36
C ILE A 312 -1.74 15.57 -1.71
N TYR A 313 -2.80 14.97 -2.26
CA TYR A 313 -4.14 15.08 -1.72
C TYR A 313 -4.24 14.54 -0.29
N LEU A 314 -3.71 13.34 -0.04
CA LEU A 314 -3.72 12.70 1.28
C LEU A 314 -2.95 13.53 2.32
N MET A 315 -1.83 14.14 1.93
CA MET A 315 -1.11 15.06 2.80
C MET A 315 -1.99 16.25 3.20
N GLN A 316 -2.68 16.89 2.24
CA GLN A 316 -3.54 18.06 2.50
C GLN A 316 -4.79 17.70 3.31
N TRP A 317 -5.38 16.52 3.06
CA TRP A 317 -6.54 16.01 3.79
C TRP A 317 -6.20 15.73 5.25
N ASN A 318 -5.09 15.03 5.49
CA ASN A 318 -4.69 14.59 6.84
C ASN A 318 -3.84 15.63 7.60
N ASN A 319 -3.47 16.75 6.97
CA ASN A 319 -2.86 17.90 7.62
C ASN A 319 -3.53 19.20 7.13
N PRO A 320 -4.72 19.55 7.65
CA PRO A 320 -5.49 20.71 7.17
C PRO A 320 -4.76 22.05 7.33
N SER A 321 -3.78 22.15 8.24
CA SER A 321 -2.90 23.32 8.38
C SER A 321 -2.00 23.58 7.15
N LYS A 322 -1.86 22.60 6.23
CA LYS A 322 -1.04 22.69 5.01
C LYS A 322 -1.87 22.80 3.72
N LYS A 323 -3.18 23.13 3.80
CA LYS A 323 -4.07 23.25 2.62
C LYS A 323 -3.71 24.35 1.60
N HIS A 324 -2.75 25.23 1.91
CA HIS A 324 -2.38 26.38 1.09
C HIS A 324 -0.93 26.39 0.58
N LEU A 325 -0.22 25.26 0.66
CA LEU A 325 1.15 25.11 0.11
C LEU A 325 1.14 24.55 -1.32
#